data_AF-A0A6G3ZUX9-F1
#
_entry.id   AF-A0A6G3ZUX9-F1
#
_cell.length_a   1.000
_cell.length_b   1.000
_cell.length_c   1.000
_cell.angle_alpha   90.00
_cell.angle_beta   90.00
_cell.angle_gamma   90.00
#
_symmetry.space_group_name_H-M   'P 1'
#
loop_
_entity.id
_entity.type
_entity.pdbx_description
1 polymer ?
#
loop_
_entity_poly.entity_id
_entity_poly.type
_entity_poly.pdbx_seq_one_letter_code
_entity_poly.pdbx_strand_id
1 'polypeptide(L)' 'MNEQKITEEIRDTFAKGLKRKMDIFHLSEVLYRKNPGAWKKLTKEGVLPLQKDSLAKVEVEVRIENAQKLKLKLPSSNQ' A
#
# COMPACT_ATOMS: atom_id res chain seq x y z
N MET A 1 -14.25 -7.95 5.57
CA MET A 1 -14.77 -7.60 4.23
C MET A 1 -14.28 -6.21 3.77
N ASN A 2 -13.95 -5.29 4.68
CA ASN A 2 -13.51 -3.94 4.31
C ASN A 2 -11.99 -3.85 4.09
N GLU A 3 -11.19 -4.48 4.95
CA GLU A 3 -9.73 -4.44 4.96
C GLU A 3 -9.14 -5.11 3.72
N GLN A 4 -9.69 -6.26 3.33
CA GLN A 4 -9.30 -6.98 2.12
C GLN A 4 -9.57 -6.16 0.86
N LYS A 5 -10.73 -5.52 0.77
CA LYS A 5 -11.09 -4.66 -0.36
C LYS A 5 -10.17 -3.44 -0.45
N ILE A 6 -9.88 -2.78 0.68
CA ILE A 6 -8.91 -1.68 0.74
C ILE A 6 -7.53 -2.17 0.30
N THR A 7 -7.11 -3.35 0.73
CA THR A 7 -5.83 -3.95 0.35
C THR A 7 -5.76 -4.20 -1.17
N GLU A 8 -6.84 -4.70 -1.77
CA GLU A 8 -6.94 -4.90 -3.22
C GLU A 8 -6.87 -3.57 -3.98
N GLU A 9 -7.59 -2.54 -3.52
CA GLU A 9 -7.58 -1.21 -4.11
C GLU A 9 -6.19 -0.54 -4.02
N ILE A 10 -5.48 -0.71 -2.90
CA ILE A 10 -4.08 -0.25 -2.74
C ILE A 10 -3.18 -0.94 -3.77
N ARG A 11 -3.29 -2.27 -3.91
CA ARG A 11 -2.49 -3.05 -4.86
C ARG A 11 -2.81 -2.71 -6.31
N ASP A 12 -4.08 -2.54 -6.65
CA ASP A 12 -4.50 -2.14 -7.99
C ASP A 12 -4.02 -0.72 -8.33
N THR A 13 -4.10 0.20 -7.37
CA THR A 13 -3.55 1.56 -7.51
C THR A 13 -2.05 1.54 -7.76
N PHE A 14 -1.30 0.73 -7.01
CA PHE A 14 0.13 0.53 -7.23
C PHE A 14 0.40 -0.03 -8.63
N ALA A 15 -0.31 -1.07 -9.05
CA ALA A 15 -0.14 -1.67 -10.37
C ALA A 15 -0.45 -0.69 -11.51
N LYS A 16 -1.48 0.16 -11.36
CA LYS A 16 -1.80 1.24 -12.29
C LYS A 16 -0.71 2.31 -12.32
N GLY A 17 -0.16 2.68 -11.17
CA GLY A 17 1.00 3.58 -11.06
C GLY A 17 2.24 3.03 -11.77
N LEU A 18 2.57 1.76 -11.56
CA LEU A 18 3.68 1.08 -12.24
C LEU A 18 3.54 1.10 -13.77
N LYS A 19 2.33 0.84 -14.30
CA LYS A 19 2.06 0.93 -15.76
C LYS A 19 2.34 2.33 -16.32
N ARG A 20 2.22 3.36 -15.50
CA ARG A 20 2.50 4.77 -15.84
C ARG A 20 3.91 5.21 -15.45
N LYS A 21 4.77 4.29 -15.00
CA LYS A 21 6.12 4.56 -14.49
C LYS A 21 6.13 5.57 -13.32
N MET A 22 5.12 5.50 -12.44
CA MET A 22 4.96 6.40 -11.30
C MET A 22 5.30 5.72 -9.97
N ASP A 23 5.99 6.45 -9.09
CA ASP A 23 6.15 6.13 -7.68
C ASP A 23 4.99 6.73 -6.86
N ILE A 24 3.78 6.18 -7.06
CA ILE A 24 2.52 6.76 -6.53
C ILE A 24 2.45 6.80 -5.00
N PHE A 25 3.21 5.93 -4.33
CA PHE A 25 3.29 5.87 -2.88
C PHE A 25 4.61 6.42 -2.32
N HIS A 26 5.40 7.09 -3.15
CA HIS A 26 6.66 7.73 -2.75
C HIS A 26 7.65 6.76 -2.07
N LEU A 27 7.68 5.50 -2.50
CA LEU A 27 8.57 4.46 -1.96
C LEU A 27 10.05 4.84 -2.10
N SER A 28 10.42 5.51 -3.19
CA SER A 28 11.78 6.03 -3.41
C SER A 28 12.15 7.08 -2.39
N GLU A 29 11.25 8.03 -2.12
CA GLU A 29 11.47 9.12 -1.18
C GLU A 29 11.58 8.59 0.27
N VAL A 30 10.70 7.68 0.64
CA VAL A 30 10.73 7.02 1.95
C VAL A 30 12.03 6.24 2.13
N LEU A 31 12.47 5.49 1.10
CA LEU A 31 13.73 4.75 1.14
C LEU A 31 14.93 5.69 1.24
N TYR A 32 14.94 6.80 0.51
CA TYR A 32 16.00 7.81 0.58
C TYR A 32 16.14 8.37 2.01
N ARG A 33 15.03 8.71 2.67
CA ARG A 33 15.04 9.25 4.03
C ARG A 33 15.44 8.23 5.09
N LYS A 34 14.90 7.01 5.01
CA LYS A 34 15.09 5.97 6.03
C LYS A 34 16.39 5.21 5.87
N ASN A 35 16.84 4.98 4.64
CA ASN A 35 18.05 4.23 4.33
C ASN A 35 18.71 4.75 3.04
N PRO A 36 19.41 5.91 3.11
CA PRO A 36 20.04 6.51 1.94
C PRO A 36 21.12 5.61 1.31
N GLY A 37 21.74 4.71 2.10
CA GLY A 37 22.69 3.73 1.60
C GLY A 37 22.04 2.69 0.68
N ALA A 38 20.89 2.15 1.08
CA ALA A 38 20.12 1.23 0.22
C ALA A 38 19.56 1.97 -1.00
N TRP A 39 19.08 3.20 -0.84
CA TRP A 39 18.60 4.01 -1.96
C TRP A 39 19.69 4.21 -3.02
N LYS A 40 20.91 4.61 -2.63
CA LYS A 40 22.03 4.78 -3.57
C LYS A 40 22.41 3.48 -4.29
N LYS A 41 22.25 2.32 -3.65
CA LYS A 41 22.57 1.01 -4.24
C LYS A 41 21.50 0.51 -5.21
N LEU A 42 20.24 0.84 -4.96
CA LEU A 42 19.10 0.31 -5.72
C LEU A 42 18.64 1.25 -6.84
N THR A 43 18.93 2.54 -6.74
CA THR A 43 18.62 3.50 -7.80
C THR A 43 19.51 3.34 -9.02
N LYS A 44 18.93 3.57 -10.19
CA LYS A 44 19.62 3.64 -11.48
C LYS A 44 19.31 4.99 -12.10
N GLU A 45 20.34 5.75 -12.41
CA GLU A 45 20.18 7.10 -13.00
C GLU A 45 19.28 8.02 -12.17
N GLY A 46 19.36 7.91 -10.83
CA GLY A 46 18.55 8.71 -9.91
C GLY A 46 17.11 8.26 -9.73
N VAL A 47 16.69 7.16 -10.37
CA VAL A 47 15.34 6.60 -10.29
C VAL A 47 15.38 5.26 -9.57
N LEU A 48 14.45 5.04 -8.62
CA LEU A 48 14.26 3.72 -8.01
C LEU A 48 13.39 2.86 -8.94
N PRO A 49 13.91 1.78 -9.53
CA PRO A 49 13.15 0.96 -10.46
C PRO A 49 12.13 0.10 -9.70
N LEU A 50 10.91 0.63 -9.54
CA LEU A 50 9.81 -0.08 -8.90
C LEU A 50 9.24 -1.17 -9.82
N GLN A 51 8.93 -2.31 -9.21
CA GLN A 51 8.33 -3.49 -9.81
C GLN A 51 7.17 -3.98 -8.97
N LYS A 52 6.42 -4.97 -9.47
CA LYS A 52 5.22 -5.49 -8.77
C LYS A 52 5.53 -5.97 -7.35
N ASP A 53 6.70 -6.57 -7.15
CA ASP A 53 7.21 -7.10 -5.89
C ASP A 53 7.87 -6.03 -4.99
N SER A 54 8.04 -4.80 -5.49
CA SER A 54 8.55 -3.68 -4.67
C SER A 54 7.55 -3.22 -3.61
N LEU A 55 6.24 -3.46 -3.83
CA LEU A 55 5.24 -3.33 -2.78
C LEU A 55 5.17 -4.66 -2.01
N ALA A 56 5.71 -4.65 -0.80
CA ALA A 56 5.74 -5.82 0.07
C ALA A 56 4.36 -6.10 0.70
N LYS A 57 4.33 -6.51 1.97
CA LYS A 57 3.10 -6.74 2.71
C LYS A 57 2.33 -5.42 2.87
N VAL A 58 1.04 -5.44 2.52
CA VAL A 58 0.10 -4.34 2.79
C VAL A 58 -0.73 -4.76 4.01
N GLU A 59 -0.57 -4.05 5.11
CA GLU A 59 -1.33 -4.24 6.34
C GLU A 59 -2.33 -3.09 6.47
N VAL A 60 -3.61 -3.43 6.60
CA VAL A 60 -4.70 -2.46 6.72
C VAL A 60 -5.41 -2.70 8.04
N GLU A 61 -5.44 -1.68 8.88
CA GLU A 61 -6.20 -1.65 10.11
C GLU A 61 -7.29 -0.58 9.98
N VAL A 62 -8.56 -0.97 10.14
CA VAL A 62 -9.70 -0.06 10.09
C VAL A 62 -10.31 0.04 11.48
N ARG A 63 -10.37 1.26 12.02
CA ARG A 63 -11.06 1.58 13.28
C ARG A 63 -12.25 2.49 12.99
N ILE A 64 -13.44 2.09 13.43
CA ILE A 64 -14.66 2.88 13.29
C ILE A 64 -14.96 3.51 14.65
N GLU A 65 -14.65 4.79 14.79
CA GLU A 65 -14.81 5.51 16.07
C GLU A 65 -16.28 5.88 16.35
N ASN A 66 -17.07 6.16 15.31
CA ASN A 66 -18.50 6.52 15.45
C ASN A 66 -19.35 5.84 14.37
N ALA A 67 -20.03 4.75 14.73
CA ALA A 67 -20.97 4.04 13.84
C ALA A 67 -22.42 4.53 14.01
N GLN A 68 -22.66 5.84 14.05
CA GLN A 68 -24.03 6.34 14.17
C GLN A 68 -24.77 6.12 12.85
N LYS A 69 -25.58 5.04 12.82
CA LYS A 69 -26.49 4.57 11.74
C LYS A 69 -25.91 3.70 10.62
N LEU A 70 -24.87 2.91 10.85
CA LEU A 70 -24.63 1.73 10.03
C LEU A 70 -25.01 0.48 10.81
N LYS A 71 -26.16 -0.13 10.45
CA LYS A 71 -26.45 -1.53 10.81
C LYS A 71 -25.44 -2.42 10.07
N LEU A 72 -24.21 -2.45 10.57
CA LEU A 72 -23.22 -3.43 10.14
C LEU A 72 -23.78 -4.79 10.55
N LYS A 73 -24.28 -5.56 9.57
CA LYS A 73 -24.45 -7.00 9.75
C LYS A 73 -23.04 -7.57 9.86
N LEU A 74 -22.50 -7.59 11.07
CA LEU A 74 -21.31 -8.36 11.37
C LEU A 74 -21.64 -9.82 11.04
N PRO A 75 -20.85 -10.52 10.21
CA PRO A 75 -21.04 -11.95 10.03
C PRO A 75 -20.89 -12.60 11.39
N SER A 76 -21.94 -13.29 11.85
CA SER A 76 -21.90 -14.11 13.04
C SER A 76 -20.80 -15.15 12.84
N SER A 77 -19.75 -15.06 13.64
CA SER A 77 -18.80 -16.15 13.81
C SER A 77 -19.58 -17.34 14.36
N ASN A 78 -19.84 -18.34 13.51
CA ASN A 78 -20.33 -19.62 14.00
C ASN A 78 -19.18 -20.34 14.72
N GLN A 79 -19.60 -20.90 15.84
CA GLN A 79 -18.88 -21.67 16.84
C GLN A 79 -18.29 -22.96 16.28
#